data_AF-A0A239AWA8-F1
#
_entry.id   AF-A0A239AWA8-F1
#
_cell.length_a   1.000
_cell.length_b   1.000
_cell.length_c   1.000
_cell.angle_alpha   90.00
_cell.angle_beta   90.00
_cell.angle_gamma   90.00
#
_symmetry.space_group_name_H-M   'P 1'
#
loop_
_entity.id
_entity.type
_entity.pdbx_description
1 polymer ?
#
loop_
_entity_poly.entity_id
_entity_poly.type
_entity_poly.pdbx_seq_one_letter_code
_entity_poly.pdbx_strand_id
1 'polypeptide(L)'
;MTGEAERLLARVVQTCHGYPSQWDAWTVGGLYLFLHYRHGEGTVEHHPGPDIDTWTADSWNEGRSKLLARWDDGTSDGAISLSDFLGAAGLELAPGASIT
;
A
#
# COMPACT_ATOMS: atom_id res chain seq x y z
N MET A 1 -9.97 8.88 -12.31
CA MET A 1 -10.88 8.81 -11.15
C MET A 1 -10.77 7.40 -10.63
N THR A 2 -9.89 7.16 -9.65
CA THR A 2 -9.79 5.89 -8.93
C THR A 2 -11.10 5.69 -8.16
N GLY A 3 -11.76 4.56 -8.37
CA GLY A 3 -13.09 4.30 -7.79
C GLY A 3 -13.03 4.26 -6.26
N GLU A 4 -14.15 4.52 -5.59
CA GLU A 4 -14.24 4.38 -4.12
C GLU A 4 -13.78 3.00 -3.64
N ALA A 5 -14.15 1.94 -4.38
CA ALA A 5 -13.75 0.57 -4.09
C ALA A 5 -12.23 0.31 -4.19
N GLU A 6 -11.48 1.17 -4.89
CA GLU A 6 -10.02 1.06 -5.03
C GLU A 6 -9.28 1.81 -3.92
N ARG A 7 -9.97 2.66 -3.15
CA ARG A 7 -9.41 3.41 -2.02
C ARG A 7 -9.79 2.83 -0.66
N LEU A 8 -10.89 2.08 -0.60
CA LEU A 8 -11.34 1.38 0.60
C LEU A 8 -10.64 0.04 0.76
N LEU A 9 -9.99 -0.18 1.90
CA LEU A 9 -9.25 -1.39 2.24
C LEU A 9 -10.14 -2.35 3.04
N ALA A 10 -10.33 -3.56 2.54
CA ALA A 10 -11.06 -4.63 3.23
C ALA A 10 -10.15 -5.46 4.16
N ARG A 11 -8.85 -5.49 3.87
CA ARG A 11 -7.85 -6.20 4.67
C ARG A 11 -6.51 -5.49 4.62
N VAL A 12 -5.83 -5.42 5.75
CA VAL A 12 -4.46 -4.94 5.88
C VAL A 12 -3.69 -5.90 6.78
N VAL A 13 -2.52 -6.35 6.33
CA VAL A 13 -1.61 -7.24 7.07
C VAL A 13 -0.29 -6.51 7.22
N GLN A 14 0.16 -6.30 8.46
CA GLN A 14 1.47 -5.73 8.70
C GLN A 14 2.55 -6.79 8.51
N THR A 15 3.44 -6.56 7.54
CA THR A 15 4.53 -7.49 7.19
C THR A 15 5.86 -7.07 7.79
N CYS A 16 6.02 -5.77 8.10
CA CYS A 16 7.15 -5.25 8.86
C CYS A 16 6.72 -4.08 9.77
N HIS A 17 7.17 -4.11 11.03
CA HIS A 17 6.90 -3.06 12.04
C HIS A 17 8.04 -2.05 12.19
N GLY A 18 9.15 -2.24 11.50
CA GLY A 18 10.42 -1.57 11.79
C GLY A 18 10.77 -0.48 10.79
N TYR A 19 12.00 -0.56 10.28
CA TYR A 19 12.57 0.35 9.29
C TYR A 19 12.93 -0.49 8.06
N PRO A 20 12.00 -0.73 7.13
CA PRO A 20 10.76 0.02 6.87
C PRO A 20 9.51 -0.45 7.65
N SER A 21 8.48 0.40 7.67
CA SER A 21 7.11 0.01 7.98
C SER A 21 6.41 -0.46 6.70
N GLN A 22 5.78 -1.63 6.74
CA GLN A 22 5.26 -2.29 5.54
C GLN A 22 3.96 -3.04 5.79
N TRP A 23 3.08 -3.00 4.80
CA TRP A 23 1.82 -3.74 4.82
C TRP A 23 1.46 -4.29 3.45
N ASP A 24 0.85 -5.47 3.49
CA ASP A 24 0.03 -5.99 2.40
C ASP A 24 -1.41 -5.55 2.61
N ALA A 25 -2.04 -4.96 1.61
CA ALA A 25 -3.42 -4.51 1.69
C ALA A 25 -4.25 -4.99 0.51
N TRP A 26 -5.54 -5.18 0.75
CA TRP A 26 -6.52 -5.57 -0.27
C TRP A 26 -7.67 -4.58 -0.25
N THR A 27 -7.95 -4.00 -1.41
CA THR A 27 -9.09 -3.11 -1.58
C THR A 27 -10.40 -3.89 -1.63
N VAL A 28 -11.53 -3.22 -1.39
CA VAL A 28 -12.86 -3.82 -1.57
C VAL A 28 -13.07 -4.27 -3.03
N GLY A 29 -12.47 -3.58 -3.98
CA GLY A 29 -12.45 -3.95 -5.40
C GLY A 29 -11.55 -5.14 -5.76
N GLY A 30 -10.83 -5.71 -4.78
CA GLY A 30 -9.97 -6.89 -4.98
C GLY A 30 -8.56 -6.57 -5.49
N LEU A 31 -8.14 -5.30 -5.50
CA LEU A 31 -6.76 -4.94 -5.82
C LEU A 31 -5.85 -5.26 -4.63
N TYR A 32 -4.74 -5.92 -4.90
CA TYR A 32 -3.64 -6.04 -3.96
C TYR A 32 -2.78 -4.77 -4.02
N LEU A 33 -2.47 -4.21 -2.86
CA LEU A 33 -1.61 -3.05 -2.67
C LEU A 33 -0.46 -3.41 -1.73
N PHE A 34 0.75 -3.02 -2.12
CA PHE A 34 1.93 -3.01 -1.28
C PHE A 34 2.13 -1.59 -0.74
N LEU A 35 2.12 -1.46 0.58
CA LEU A 35 2.30 -0.21 1.31
C LEU A 35 3.68 -0.22 1.94
N HIS A 36 4.52 0.76 1.62
CA HIS A 36 5.89 0.81 2.10
C HIS A 36 6.27 2.22 2.54
N TYR A 37 6.84 2.34 3.75
CA TYR A 37 7.35 3.59 4.30
C TYR A 37 8.78 3.46 4.79
N ARG A 38 9.67 4.32 4.30
CA ARG A 38 11.09 4.33 4.65
C ARG A 38 11.73 5.69 4.37
N HIS A 39 12.62 6.15 5.24
CA HIS A 39 13.34 7.42 5.06
C HIS A 39 12.43 8.64 4.83
N GLY A 40 11.26 8.71 5.48
CA GLY A 40 10.27 9.78 5.31
C GLY A 40 9.41 9.61 4.05
N GLU A 41 9.69 8.59 3.24
CA GLU A 41 9.04 8.35 1.97
C GLU A 41 8.01 7.24 2.08
N GLY A 42 6.79 7.51 1.64
CA GLY A 42 5.72 6.51 1.50
C GLY A 42 5.42 6.20 0.04
N THR A 43 5.19 4.92 -0.27
CA THR A 43 4.71 4.45 -1.58
C THR A 43 3.51 3.53 -1.45
N VAL A 44 2.57 3.66 -2.39
CA VAL A 44 1.48 2.71 -2.60
C VAL A 44 1.63 2.14 -4.00
N GLU A 45 1.87 0.84 -4.08
CA GLU A 45 2.05 0.13 -5.33
C GLU A 45 0.97 -0.93 -5.48
N HIS A 46 0.40 -1.06 -6.66
CA HIS A 46 -0.41 -2.21 -7.03
C HIS A 46 0.47 -3.25 -7.71
N HIS A 47 0.22 -4.52 -7.41
CA HIS A 47 0.83 -5.68 -8.06
C HIS A 47 -0.21 -6.77 -8.34
N PRO A 48 0.10 -7.76 -9.21
CA PRO A 48 -0.80 -8.89 -9.49
C PRO A 48 -1.25 -9.67 -8.26
N GLY A 49 -0.46 -9.66 -7.19
CA GLY A 49 -0.75 -10.30 -5.91
C GLY A 49 0.42 -10.19 -4.93
N PRO A 50 0.32 -10.81 -3.74
CA PRO A 50 1.34 -10.72 -2.68
C PRO A 50 2.61 -11.52 -2.96
N ASP A 51 2.62 -12.35 -3.99
CA ASP A 51 3.80 -13.13 -4.35
C ASP A 51 4.81 -12.24 -5.10
N ILE A 52 5.94 -11.95 -4.45
CA ILE A 52 6.98 -11.06 -4.98
C ILE A 52 7.60 -11.59 -6.27
N ASP A 53 7.60 -12.90 -6.50
CA ASP A 53 8.10 -13.50 -7.74
C ASP A 53 7.24 -13.09 -8.95
N THR A 54 6.03 -12.57 -8.72
CA THR A 54 5.14 -12.05 -9.75
C THR A 54 5.39 -10.57 -10.08
N TRP A 55 6.23 -9.87 -9.31
CA TRP A 55 6.51 -8.43 -9.46
C TRP A 55 7.65 -8.19 -10.46
N THR A 56 7.48 -8.74 -11.67
CA THR A 56 8.50 -8.71 -12.72
C THR A 56 8.44 -7.41 -13.54
N ALA A 57 9.48 -7.13 -14.33
CA ALA A 57 9.45 -6.03 -15.30
C ALA A 57 8.26 -6.11 -16.26
N ASP A 58 7.87 -7.32 -16.67
CA ASP A 58 6.70 -7.54 -17.54
C ASP A 58 5.40 -7.11 -16.87
N SER A 59 5.24 -7.38 -15.56
CA SER A 59 4.07 -6.93 -14.83
C SER A 59 3.91 -5.40 -14.87
N TRP A 60 5.01 -4.65 -14.82
CA TRP A 60 5.03 -3.20 -14.96
C TRP A 60 4.75 -2.75 -16.41
N ASN A 61 5.43 -3.36 -17.39
CA ASN A 61 5.27 -3.03 -18.80
C ASN A 61 3.83 -3.28 -19.31
N GLU A 62 3.17 -4.31 -18.78
CA GLU A 62 1.79 -4.68 -19.10
C GLU A 62 0.75 -3.93 -18.24
N GLY A 63 1.18 -3.08 -17.31
CA GLY A 63 0.30 -2.31 -16.43
C GLY A 63 -0.40 -3.13 -15.33
N ARG A 64 0.06 -4.37 -15.09
CA ARG A 64 -0.38 -5.21 -13.95
C ARG A 64 0.29 -4.82 -12.64
N SER A 65 1.39 -4.08 -12.71
CA SER A 65 2.02 -3.38 -11.58
C SER A 65 2.01 -1.88 -11.83
N LYS A 66 1.75 -1.08 -10.78
CA LYS A 66 1.62 0.37 -10.91
C LYS A 66 1.88 1.11 -9.60
N LEU A 67 2.65 2.21 -9.66
CA LEU A 67 2.75 3.17 -8.58
C LEU A 67 1.49 4.04 -8.55
N LEU A 68 0.75 3.98 -7.44
CA LEU A 68 -0.51 4.71 -7.25
C LEU A 68 -0.30 6.02 -6.50
N ALA A 69 0.58 6.03 -5.49
CA ALA A 69 0.92 7.20 -4.72
C ALA A 69 2.38 7.15 -4.26
N ARG A 70 3.00 8.33 -4.17
CA ARG A 70 4.33 8.53 -3.57
C ARG A 70 4.38 9.91 -2.91
N TRP A 71 4.94 9.98 -1.72
CA TRP A 71 5.16 11.24 -1.01
C TRP A 71 6.42 11.17 -0.15
N ASP A 72 6.86 12.34 0.31
CA ASP A 72 7.94 12.55 1.27
C ASP A 72 7.41 13.50 2.35
N ASP A 73 7.56 13.14 3.63
CA ASP A 73 7.10 13.92 4.77
C ASP A 73 8.20 14.77 5.45
N GLY A 74 9.44 14.69 4.95
CA GLY A 74 10.60 15.42 5.44
C GLY A 74 11.23 14.88 6.73
N THR A 75 10.72 13.79 7.31
CA THR A 75 11.14 13.31 8.64
C THR A 75 12.33 12.36 8.61
N SER A 76 12.69 11.82 7.43
CA SER A 76 13.68 10.73 7.29
C SER A 76 13.42 9.49 8.16
N ASP A 77 12.22 9.37 8.75
CA ASP A 77 11.83 8.26 9.62
C ASP A 77 11.55 6.99 8.80
N GLY A 78 11.48 5.83 9.43
CA GLY A 78 11.03 4.59 8.80
C GLY A 78 9.92 3.92 9.56
N ALA A 79 9.53 4.47 10.71
CA ALA A 79 8.33 4.09 11.44
C ALA A 79 7.19 5.07 11.12
N ILE A 80 6.02 4.54 10.80
CA ILE A 80 4.78 5.32 10.69
C ILE A 80 3.62 4.44 11.15
N SER A 81 2.59 5.05 11.78
CA SER A 81 1.39 4.30 12.13
C SER A 81 0.59 3.98 10.86
N LEU A 82 -0.18 2.88 10.89
CA LEU A 82 -1.07 2.55 9.77
C LEU A 82 -2.04 3.70 9.48
N SER A 83 -2.66 4.29 10.51
CA SER A 83 -3.60 5.40 10.32
C SER A 83 -2.98 6.62 9.65
N ASP A 84 -1.77 7.01 10.04
CA ASP A 84 -1.08 8.16 9.44
C ASP A 84 -0.68 7.86 8.00
N PHE A 85 -0.20 6.64 7.73
CA PHE A 85 0.13 6.21 6.37
C PHE A 85 -1.10 6.25 5.45
N LEU A 86 -2.24 5.69 5.89
CA LEU A 86 -3.47 5.70 5.10
C LEU A 86 -3.98 7.12 4.84
N GLY A 87 -3.90 7.99 5.85
CA GLY A 87 -4.26 9.40 5.71
C GLY A 87 -3.40 10.12 4.66
N ALA A 88 -2.08 9.91 4.69
CA ALA A 88 -1.16 10.50 3.70
C ALA A 88 -1.39 9.94 2.29
N ALA A 89 -1.74 8.65 2.18
CA ALA A 89 -2.01 7.98 0.91
C ALA A 89 -3.41 8.27 0.32
N GLY A 90 -4.32 8.89 1.09
CA GLY A 90 -5.73 9.04 0.68
C GLY A 90 -6.49 7.71 0.61
N LEU A 91 -6.08 6.73 1.42
CA LEU A 91 -6.71 5.43 1.59
C LEU A 91 -7.51 5.39 2.88
N GLU A 92 -8.54 4.55 2.93
CA GLU A 92 -9.41 4.43 4.10
C GLU A 92 -9.74 2.95 4.37
N LEU A 93 -10.01 2.61 5.63
CA LEU A 93 -10.49 1.28 5.97
C LEU A 93 -11.99 1.16 5.67
N ALA A 94 -12.39 0.08 5.01
CA ALA A 94 -13.80 -0.24 4.87
C ALA A 94 -14.42 -0.60 6.24
N PRO A 95 -15.74 -0.40 6.43
CA PRO A 95 -16.43 -0.93 7.59
C PRO A 95 -16.21 -2.44 7.74
N GLY A 96 -15.72 -2.88 8.90
CA GLY A 96 -15.41 -4.29 9.16
C GLY A 96 -14.10 -4.79 8.54
N ALA A 97 -13.22 -3.90 8.09
CA ALA A 97 -11.90 -4.27 7.59
C ALA A 97 -11.11 -5.09 8.63
N SER A 98 -10.42 -6.13 8.14
CA SER A 98 -9.53 -6.93 8.97
C SER A 98 -8.12 -6.32 9.01
N ILE A 99 -7.56 -6.16 10.20
CA ILE A 99 -6.21 -5.63 10.42
C ILE A 99 -5.46 -6.66 11.28
N THR A 100 -4.32 -7.16 10.79
CA THR A 100 -3.53 -8.21 11.46
C THR A 100 -2.05 -7.93 11.41
#